data_AF-A0A2V7YVY1-F1
#
_entry.id   AF-A0A2V7YVY1-F1
#
_cell.length_a   1.000
_cell.length_b   1.000
_cell.length_c   1.000
_cell.angle_alpha   90.00
_cell.angle_beta   90.00
_cell.angle_gamma   90.00
#
_symmetry.space_group_name_H-M   'P 1'
#
loop_
_entity.id
_entity.type
_entity.pdbx_description
1 polymer ?
#
loop_
_entity_poly.entity_id
_entity_poly.type
_entity_poly.pdbx_seq_one_letter_code
_entity_poly.pdbx_strand_id
1 'polypeptide(L)'
;MFHIFREWERFETGHQPVASFKHREDALLFITALRSCGRPRIFRVNNPEALPPEGYRIERDGEPVGFLSTDRAELLVIAHALAAVSRSPVDLSVLLELAGSEVQEMAGEILGQSVFAEEEESR
;
A
#
# COMPACT_ATOMS: atom_id res chain seq x y z
N MET A 1 -8.18 20.56 -13.17
CA MET A 1 -7.03 19.62 -13.16
C MET A 1 -6.68 19.36 -11.71
N PHE A 2 -6.34 18.13 -11.36
CA PHE A 2 -6.01 17.73 -9.98
C PHE A 2 -4.49 17.58 -9.87
N HIS A 3 -3.87 18.30 -8.94
CA HIS A 3 -2.43 18.36 -8.78
C HIS A 3 -1.99 17.60 -7.53
N ILE A 4 -0.94 16.79 -7.66
CA ILE A 4 -0.33 16.05 -6.55
C ILE A 4 1.00 16.71 -6.20
N PHE A 5 1.21 16.93 -4.92
CA PHE A 5 2.44 17.49 -4.34
C PHE A 5 3.05 16.46 -3.38
N ARG A 6 4.35 16.60 -3.10
CA ARG A 6 4.93 15.92 -1.92
C ARG A 6 4.35 16.52 -0.63
N GLU A 7 4.47 15.81 0.49
CA GLU A 7 3.87 16.26 1.77
C GLU A 7 4.28 17.67 2.20
N TRP A 8 5.48 18.12 1.83
CA TRP A 8 6.00 19.46 2.16
C TRP A 8 5.83 20.50 1.03
N GLU A 9 5.30 20.11 -0.13
CA GLU A 9 5.14 20.99 -1.29
C GLU A 9 3.71 21.56 -1.36
N ARG A 10 3.60 22.80 -1.84
CA ARG A 10 2.35 23.57 -1.92
C ARG A 10 2.42 24.56 -3.06
N PHE A 11 1.28 24.84 -3.69
CA PHE A 11 1.21 25.78 -4.81
C PHE A 11 1.46 27.23 -4.37
N GLU A 12 0.96 27.59 -3.18
CA GLU A 12 1.04 28.94 -2.62
C GLU A 12 2.48 29.41 -2.38
N THR A 13 3.43 28.48 -2.28
CA THR A 13 4.86 28.74 -2.12
C THR A 13 5.66 28.57 -3.42
N GLY A 14 4.98 28.44 -4.56
CA GLY A 14 5.59 28.35 -5.89
C GLY A 14 6.13 26.97 -6.27
N HIS A 15 5.80 25.91 -5.51
CA HIS A 15 6.26 24.56 -5.86
C HIS A 15 5.53 24.03 -7.11
N GLN A 16 6.25 23.25 -7.91
CA GLN A 16 5.68 22.54 -9.05
C GLN A 16 5.07 21.20 -8.58
N PRO A 17 3.90 20.81 -9.10
CA PRO A 17 3.30 19.53 -8.76
C PRO A 17 4.14 18.37 -9.30
N VAL A 18 4.19 17.28 -8.54
CA VAL A 18 4.83 16.01 -8.95
C VAL A 18 4.07 15.39 -10.13
N ALA A 19 2.75 15.53 -10.14
CA ALA A 19 1.90 15.03 -11.21
C ALA A 19 0.58 15.84 -11.30
N SER A 20 -0.04 15.81 -12.47
CA SER A 20 -1.30 16.50 -12.76
C SER A 20 -2.25 15.61 -13.54
N PHE A 21 -3.49 15.46 -13.06
CA PHE A 21 -4.48 14.55 -13.62
C PHE A 21 -5.75 15.29 -14.05
N LYS A 22 -6.42 14.74 -15.06
CA LYS A 22 -7.73 15.26 -15.52
C LYS A 22 -8.85 14.80 -14.60
N HIS A 23 -8.81 13.55 -14.16
CA HIS A 23 -9.83 12.92 -13.34
C HIS A 23 -9.41 12.88 -11.87
N ARG A 24 -10.40 12.95 -10.97
CA ARG A 24 -10.15 12.98 -9.52
C ARG A 24 -9.68 11.61 -9.04
N GLU A 25 -10.26 10.57 -9.61
CA GLU A 25 -10.03 9.17 -9.27
C GLU A 25 -8.55 8.79 -9.51
N ASP A 26 -8.02 9.18 -10.67
CA ASP A 26 -6.60 9.00 -10.99
C ASP A 26 -5.70 9.74 -9.99
N ALA A 27 -6.04 10.98 -9.64
CA ALA A 27 -5.25 11.76 -8.69
C ALA A 27 -5.22 11.13 -7.28
N LEU A 28 -6.35 10.60 -6.83
CA LEU A 28 -6.48 9.90 -5.56
C LEU A 28 -5.70 8.57 -5.52
N LEU A 29 -5.70 7.83 -6.63
CA LEU A 29 -4.90 6.63 -6.75
C LEU A 29 -3.40 6.95 -6.68
N PHE A 30 -2.97 7.97 -7.42
CA PHE A 30 -1.55 8.33 -7.51
C PHE A 30 -1.02 9.01 -6.24
N ILE A 31 -1.84 9.72 -5.46
CA ILE A 31 -1.36 10.29 -4.19
C ILE A 31 -1.14 9.19 -3.15
N THR A 32 -1.99 8.16 -3.16
CA THR A 32 -1.83 6.95 -2.34
C THR A 32 -0.57 6.18 -2.72
N ALA A 33 -0.31 6.02 -4.03
CA ALA A 33 0.91 5.42 -4.54
C ALA A 33 2.17 6.23 -4.17
N LEU A 34 2.13 7.56 -4.31
CA LEU A 34 3.25 8.45 -3.98
C LEU A 34 3.65 8.32 -2.50
N ARG A 35 2.66 8.30 -1.60
CA ARG A 35 2.90 8.09 -0.16
C ARG A 35 3.51 6.73 0.15
N SER A 36 3.09 5.70 -0.60
CA SER A 36 3.65 4.35 -0.47
C SER A 36 5.12 4.31 -0.89
N CYS A 37 5.48 5.01 -1.97
CA CYS A 37 6.86 5.12 -2.45
C CYS A 37 7.81 5.86 -1.49
N GLY A 38 7.28 6.76 -0.65
CA GLY A 38 8.07 7.48 0.36
C GLY A 38 8.46 6.63 1.57
N ARG A 39 7.91 5.42 1.72
CA ARG A 39 8.18 4.54 2.87
C ARG A 39 9.32 3.56 2.57
N PRO A 40 10.09 3.14 3.60
CA PRO A 40 11.08 2.08 3.45
C PRO A 40 10.43 0.78 2.98
N ARG A 41 11.07 0.09 2.02
CA ARG A 41 10.59 -1.21 1.54
C ARG A 41 10.53 -2.22 2.69
N ILE A 42 9.32 -2.70 2.96
CA ILE A 42 9.01 -3.72 3.97
C ILE A 42 9.57 -5.08 3.54
N PHE A 43 9.47 -5.38 2.25
CA PHE A 43 9.97 -6.63 1.67
C PHE A 43 11.27 -6.42 0.91
N ARG A 44 12.19 -7.36 1.05
CA ARG A 44 13.47 -7.38 0.32
C ARG A 44 13.75 -8.80 -0.16
N VAL A 45 14.52 -8.91 -1.24
CA VAL A 45 15.15 -10.18 -1.61
C VAL A 45 16.52 -10.20 -0.98
N ASN A 46 16.80 -11.25 -0.22
CA ASN A 46 18.13 -11.53 0.29
C ASN A 46 18.66 -12.79 -0.40
N ASN A 47 19.40 -12.59 -1.49
CA ASN A 47 20.04 -13.68 -2.19
C ASN A 47 21.51 -13.79 -1.72
N PRO A 48 21.92 -14.94 -1.17
CA PRO A 48 23.33 -15.26 -1.04
C PRO A 48 23.97 -15.44 -2.43
N GLU A 49 25.31 -15.50 -2.49
CA GLU A 49 26.07 -15.69 -3.75
C GLU A 49 25.63 -16.92 -4.55
N ALA A 50 25.06 -17.95 -3.89
CA ALA A 50 24.41 -19.08 -4.51
C ALA A 50 22.92 -19.10 -4.17
N LEU A 51 22.06 -19.23 -5.19
CA LEU A 51 20.62 -19.27 -5.01
C LEU A 51 20.20 -20.58 -4.31
N PRO A 52 19.41 -20.53 -3.22
CA PRO A 52 18.84 -21.72 -2.59
C PRO A 52 17.99 -22.57 -3.55
N PRO A 53 17.84 -23.88 -3.30
CA PRO A 53 16.94 -24.75 -4.08
C PRO A 53 15.49 -24.26 -4.13
N GLU A 54 15.04 -23.58 -3.06
CA GLU A 54 13.70 -23.00 -2.93
C GLU A 54 13.53 -21.71 -3.73
N GLY A 55 14.64 -21.10 -4.19
CA GLY A 55 14.67 -19.87 -4.99
C GLY A 55 15.06 -18.63 -4.18
N TYR A 56 14.48 -17.49 -4.57
CA TYR A 56 14.79 -16.15 -4.07
C TYR A 56 14.16 -15.93 -2.71
N ARG A 57 14.96 -15.83 -1.65
CA ARG A 57 14.46 -15.62 -0.29
C ARG A 57 13.90 -14.22 -0.13
N ILE A 58 12.67 -14.12 0.35
CA ILE A 58 12.01 -12.87 0.71
C ILE A 58 12.18 -12.65 2.22
N GLU A 59 12.61 -11.45 2.58
CA GLU A 59 12.69 -10.99 3.95
C GLU A 59 11.71 -9.86 4.22
N ARG A 60 11.16 -9.85 5.43
CA ARG A 60 10.41 -8.75 5.99
C ARG A 60 11.04 -8.34 7.31
N ASP A 61 11.41 -7.07 7.43
CA ASP A 61 12.02 -6.53 8.65
C ASP A 61 13.26 -7.35 9.12
N GLY A 62 13.99 -7.96 8.18
CA GLY A 62 15.17 -8.80 8.43
C GLY A 62 14.87 -10.30 8.65
N GLU A 63 13.60 -10.68 8.76
CA GLU A 63 13.19 -12.07 8.99
C GLU A 63 12.75 -12.75 7.68
N PRO A 64 13.14 -14.00 7.42
CA PRO A 64 12.70 -14.74 6.24
C PRO A 64 11.20 -15.05 6.32
N VAL A 65 10.45 -14.63 5.32
CA VAL A 65 8.99 -14.84 5.24
C VAL A 65 8.55 -15.78 4.11
N GLY A 66 9.46 -16.11 3.18
CA GLY A 66 9.16 -17.05 2.10
C GLY A 66 10.17 -17.01 0.97
N PHE A 67 9.80 -17.61 -0.16
CA PHE A 67 10.63 -17.72 -1.35
C PHE A 67 9.82 -17.41 -2.61
N LEU A 68 10.48 -16.84 -3.62
CA LEU A 68 9.98 -16.77 -5.00
C LEU A 68 10.80 -17.72 -5.87
N SER A 69 10.14 -18.44 -6.77
CA SER A 69 10.83 -19.28 -7.75
C SER A 69 11.63 -18.47 -8.79
N THR A 70 11.30 -17.18 -8.95
CA THR A 70 11.92 -16.27 -9.94
C THR A 70 12.16 -14.90 -9.31
N ASP A 71 13.14 -14.17 -9.84
CA ASP A 71 13.34 -12.77 -9.45
C ASP A 71 12.21 -11.91 -10.01
N ARG A 72 11.32 -11.44 -9.13
CA ARG A 72 10.14 -10.63 -9.47
C ARG A 72 10.16 -9.35 -8.65
N ALA A 73 11.12 -8.48 -8.93
CA ALA A 73 11.28 -7.21 -8.24
C ALA A 73 9.99 -6.36 -8.24
N GLU A 74 9.22 -6.41 -9.32
CA GLU A 74 7.93 -5.72 -9.45
C GLU A 74 6.88 -6.22 -8.44
N LEU A 75 6.87 -7.52 -8.15
CA LEU A 75 5.94 -8.12 -7.19
C LEU A 75 6.21 -7.59 -5.79
N LEU A 76 7.49 -7.43 -5.42
CA LEU A 76 7.89 -6.90 -4.12
C LEU A 76 7.52 -5.42 -3.97
N VAL A 77 7.64 -4.64 -5.05
CA VAL A 77 7.20 -3.25 -5.08
C VAL A 77 5.69 -3.16 -4.85
N ILE A 78 4.90 -3.99 -5.53
CA ILE A 78 3.44 -4.03 -5.35
C ILE A 78 3.08 -4.48 -3.93
N ALA A 79 3.69 -5.57 -3.43
CA ALA A 79 3.46 -6.08 -2.09
C ALA A 79 3.81 -5.03 -1.01
N HIS A 80 4.88 -4.27 -1.22
CA HIS A 80 5.23 -3.16 -0.35
C HIS A 80 4.17 -2.06 -0.37
N ALA A 81 3.72 -1.63 -1.55
CA ALA A 81 2.68 -0.62 -1.67
C ALA A 81 1.38 -1.06 -0.98
N LEU A 82 0.94 -2.31 -1.21
CA LEU A 82 -0.24 -2.87 -0.57
C LEU A 82 -0.10 -2.93 0.96
N ALA A 83 1.07 -3.36 1.46
CA ALA A 83 1.34 -3.39 2.90
C ALA A 83 1.45 -1.98 3.52
N ALA A 84 1.89 -0.98 2.77
CA ALA A 84 1.92 0.41 3.21
C ALA A 84 0.50 0.98 3.33
N VAL A 85 -0.33 0.76 2.30
CA VAL A 85 -1.72 1.25 2.26
C VAL A 85 -2.58 0.57 3.31
N SER A 86 -2.46 -0.75 3.48
CA SER A 86 -3.24 -1.48 4.49
C SER A 86 -2.96 -1.05 5.93
N ARG A 87 -1.82 -0.41 6.18
CA ARG A 87 -1.43 0.15 7.49
C ARG A 87 -1.74 1.64 7.64
N SER A 88 -2.38 2.25 6.65
CA SER A 88 -2.66 3.69 6.62
C SER A 88 -4.17 3.90 6.52
N PRO A 89 -4.86 4.24 7.63
CA PRO A 89 -6.32 4.43 7.61
C PRO A 89 -6.76 5.45 6.55
N VAL A 90 -5.98 6.52 6.36
CA VAL A 90 -6.24 7.55 5.36
C VAL A 90 -6.16 6.99 3.95
N ASP A 91 -5.09 6.26 3.62
CA ASP A 91 -4.90 5.73 2.27
C ASP A 91 -5.90 4.61 1.97
N LEU A 92 -6.23 3.78 2.97
CA LEU A 92 -7.28 2.77 2.86
C LEU A 92 -8.66 3.40 2.64
N SER A 93 -8.99 4.50 3.32
CA SER A 93 -10.25 5.21 3.10
C SER A 93 -10.36 5.77 1.68
N VAL A 94 -9.26 6.24 1.10
CA VAL A 94 -9.22 6.69 -0.30
C VAL A 94 -9.49 5.52 -1.24
N LEU A 95 -8.88 4.35 -1.01
CA LEU A 95 -9.15 3.17 -1.83
C LEU A 95 -10.59 2.67 -1.71
N LEU A 96 -11.16 2.68 -0.49
CA LEU A 96 -12.57 2.33 -0.29
C LEU A 96 -13.50 3.33 -0.98
N GLU A 97 -13.19 4.64 -0.93
CA GLU A 97 -13.93 5.67 -1.67
C GLU A 97 -13.94 5.36 -3.17
N LEU A 98 -12.77 5.01 -3.74
CA LEU A 98 -12.62 4.67 -5.15
C LEU A 98 -13.31 3.37 -5.55
N ALA A 99 -13.41 2.40 -4.63
CA ALA A 99 -14.05 1.11 -4.90
C ALA A 99 -15.58 1.21 -5.03
N GLY A 100 -16.17 2.34 -4.60
CA GLY A 100 -17.60 2.59 -4.70
C GLY A 100 -18.42 2.00 -3.55
N SER A 101 -19.70 2.37 -3.51
CA SER A 101 -20.61 2.10 -2.37
C SER A 101 -20.83 0.61 -2.10
N GLU A 102 -20.89 -0.22 -3.14
CA GLU A 102 -21.10 -1.67 -2.99
C GLU A 102 -19.92 -2.33 -2.27
N VAL A 103 -18.69 -1.97 -2.62
CA VAL A 103 -17.49 -2.49 -1.95
C VAL A 103 -17.38 -1.98 -0.52
N GLN A 104 -17.79 -0.73 -0.27
CA GLN A 104 -17.84 -0.17 1.08
C GLN A 104 -18.85 -0.90 1.98
N GLU A 105 -20.02 -1.26 1.44
CA GLU A 105 -21.05 -2.03 2.14
C GLU A 105 -20.52 -3.42 2.53
N MET A 106 -19.99 -4.17 1.56
CA MET A 106 -19.39 -5.49 1.81
C MET A 106 -18.23 -5.43 2.83
N ALA A 107 -17.35 -4.44 2.71
CA ALA A 107 -16.26 -4.24 3.66
C ALA A 107 -16.81 -3.92 5.07
N GLY A 108 -17.86 -3.11 5.16
CA GLY A 108 -18.53 -2.78 6.42
C GLY A 108 -19.13 -4.00 7.11
N GLU A 109 -19.76 -4.92 6.37
CA GLU A 109 -20.32 -6.16 6.93
C GLU A 109 -19.23 -7.05 7.56
N ILE A 110 -18.12 -7.25 6.85
CA ILE A 110 -16.98 -8.08 7.32
C ILE A 110 -16.32 -7.46 8.56
N LEU A 111 -16.10 -6.15 8.53
CA LEU A 111 -15.48 -5.43 9.65
C LEU A 111 -16.42 -5.37 10.86
N GLY A 112 -17.73 -5.24 10.64
CA GLY A 112 -18.73 -5.30 11.69
C GLY A 112 -18.70 -6.63 12.44
N GLN A 113 -18.62 -7.76 11.72
CA GLN A 113 -18.53 -9.09 12.34
C GLN A 113 -17.29 -9.26 13.23
N SER A 114 -16.16 -8.65 12.86
CA SER A 114 -14.92 -8.75 13.63
C SER A 114 -14.96 -7.91 14.91
N VAL A 115 -15.56 -6.72 14.87
CA VAL A 115 -15.76 -5.88 16.07
C VAL A 115 -16.64 -6.58 17.11
N PHE A 116 -17.73 -7.23 16.69
CA PHE A 116 -18.61 -7.94 17.62
C PHE A 116 -17.95 -9.19 18.22
N ALA A 117 -17.08 -9.88 17.48
CA ALA A 117 -16.32 -11.02 17.99
C ALA A 117 -15.30 -10.62 19.07
N GLU A 118 -14.61 -9.49 18.90
CA GLU A 118 -13.64 -8.97 19.89
C GLU A 118 -14.32 -8.52 21.19
N GLU A 119 -15.56 -8.00 21.12
CA GLU A 119 -16.36 -7.61 22.28
C GLU A 119 -16.88 -8.82 23.10
N GLU A 120 -17.13 -9.95 22.45
CA GLU A 120 -17.55 -11.20 23.11
C GLU A 120 -16.39 -11.92 23.80
N GLU A 121 -15.18 -11.89 23.25
CA GLU A 121 -13.97 -12.48 23.88
C GLU A 121 -13.44 -11.65 25.06
N SER A 122 -13.83 -10.36 25.15
CA SER A 122 -13.40 -9.45 26.22
C SER A 122 -14.36 -9.41 27.44
N ARG A 123 -15.42 -10.24 27.45
CA ARG A 123 -16.42 -10.37 28.53
C ARG A 123 -16.27 -11.66 29.31
#